data_AF-A0A432T138-F1
#
_entry.id   AF-A0A432T138-F1
#
_cell.length_a   1.000
_cell.length_b   1.000
_cell.length_c   1.000
_cell.angle_alpha   90.00
_cell.angle_beta   90.00
_cell.angle_gamma   90.00
#
_symmetry.space_group_name_H-M   'P 1'
#
loop_
_entity.id
_entity.type
_entity.pdbx_description
1 polymer ?
#
loop_
_entity_poly.entity_id
_entity_poly.type
_entity_poly.pdbx_seq_one_letter_code
_entity_poly.pdbx_strand_id
1 'polypeptide(L)'
;MGDGSKKKIFLSILEWDSEISMEAETTRNVIRAYDEPDAHLHYHAQREMFYIIRDLAEEDESHIQSIICTHALTMIDRAPAKCINHVVKANDKSTVHFLSTDEDTDISDFLNEISEVSGFKNSNIFYEKCFLLVEGEGEQNALPIMYKKCKGRSLHEDGIVLINLQTNGQWSNALKFLNVNKKDCTVLFLDSDTQFKTSNSRVTKEKLEAIGFDKTYLINNCFFVGTKEFEDVFSDIQYKKLCNIHFRKYNDLDWTEEDFLNIREDGKFSEKLKILLSKSCKKSIGKPEISLKISQFLEKEEIICIEPVKKLFERINGIIT
;
A
#
# COMPACT_ATOMS: atom_id res chain seq x y z
N MET A 1 8.74 4.97 43.33
CA MET A 1 7.68 4.43 42.45
C MET A 1 8.18 4.45 41.03
N GLY A 2 8.18 3.30 40.35
CA GLY A 2 8.59 3.20 38.94
C GLY A 2 7.62 3.95 38.03
N ASP A 3 8.11 4.36 36.86
CA ASP A 3 7.38 5.24 35.93
C ASP A 3 6.04 4.63 35.47
N GLY A 4 6.00 3.32 35.28
CA GLY A 4 4.76 2.59 34.95
C GLY A 4 3.69 2.61 36.05
N SER A 5 4.07 2.66 37.33
CA SER A 5 3.09 2.76 38.43
C SER A 5 2.44 4.14 38.49
N LYS A 6 3.21 5.19 38.20
CA LYS A 6 2.68 6.58 38.12
C LYS A 6 1.67 6.72 36.98
N LYS A 7 1.95 6.12 35.82
CA LYS A 7 1.04 6.19 34.67
C LYS A 7 -0.21 5.32 34.81
N LYS A 8 -0.17 4.19 35.52
CA LYS A 8 -1.40 3.45 35.89
C LYS A 8 -2.31 4.28 36.79
N ILE A 9 -1.74 4.96 37.78
CA ILE A 9 -2.51 5.90 38.62
C ILE A 9 -3.08 7.03 37.78
N PHE A 10 -2.30 7.57 36.83
CA PHE A 10 -2.79 8.58 35.90
C PHE A 10 -3.93 8.07 35.02
N LEU A 11 -3.84 6.85 34.49
CA LEU A 11 -4.91 6.22 33.72
C LEU A 11 -6.18 6.08 34.57
N SER A 12 -6.05 5.58 35.81
CA SER A 12 -7.18 5.47 36.73
C SER A 12 -7.78 6.82 37.12
N ILE A 13 -6.96 7.87 37.22
CA ILE A 13 -7.46 9.24 37.42
C ILE A 13 -8.20 9.71 36.17
N LEU A 14 -7.71 9.43 34.96
CA LEU A 14 -8.40 9.78 33.72
C LEU A 14 -9.71 9.01 33.55
N GLU A 15 -9.73 7.72 33.87
CA GLU A 15 -10.94 6.88 33.88
C GLU A 15 -11.96 7.45 34.87
N TRP A 16 -11.53 7.73 36.10
CA TRP A 16 -12.42 8.29 37.11
C TRP A 16 -12.91 9.70 36.76
N ASP A 17 -12.05 10.54 36.20
CA ASP A 17 -12.41 11.88 35.72
C ASP A 17 -13.36 11.79 34.51
N SER A 18 -13.22 10.78 33.66
CA SER A 18 -14.18 10.46 32.61
C SER A 18 -15.54 10.11 33.20
N GLU A 19 -15.59 9.15 34.13
CA GLU A 19 -16.85 8.76 34.80
C GLU A 19 -17.53 9.96 35.47
N ILE A 20 -16.78 10.80 36.18
CA ILE A 20 -17.33 12.01 36.83
C ILE A 20 -17.80 13.04 35.79
N SER A 21 -17.03 13.26 34.74
CA SER A 21 -17.40 14.23 33.68
C SER A 21 -18.61 13.77 32.89
N MET A 22 -18.82 12.46 32.76
CA MET A 22 -20.01 11.86 32.15
C MET A 22 -21.24 11.98 33.04
N GLU A 23 -21.08 11.85 34.37
CA GLU A 23 -22.17 11.99 35.34
C GLU A 23 -22.57 13.45 35.57
N ALA A 24 -21.65 14.39 35.37
CA ALA A 24 -21.90 15.82 35.50
C ALA A 24 -22.35 16.40 34.14
N GLU A 25 -23.58 16.92 34.04
CA GLU A 25 -24.03 17.73 32.89
C GLU A 25 -23.26 19.06 32.84
N THR A 26 -21.99 19.04 32.41
CA THR A 26 -21.15 20.24 32.33
C THR A 26 -21.36 20.94 31.00
N THR A 27 -21.93 22.15 31.01
CA THR A 27 -22.17 22.95 29.80
C THR A 27 -20.94 23.74 29.32
N ARG A 28 -19.76 23.46 29.90
CA ARG A 28 -18.55 24.25 29.67
C ARG A 28 -17.65 23.55 28.66
N ASN A 29 -17.38 24.23 27.56
CA ASN A 29 -16.39 23.75 26.59
C ASN A 29 -14.98 23.72 27.22
N VAL A 30 -14.33 22.56 27.20
CA VAL A 30 -12.99 22.34 27.75
C VAL A 30 -12.06 21.85 26.65
N ILE A 31 -10.85 22.42 26.56
CA ILE A 31 -9.78 21.91 25.70
C ILE A 31 -8.76 21.20 26.59
N ARG A 32 -8.55 19.91 26.34
CA ARG A 32 -7.55 19.09 27.04
C ARG A 32 -6.39 18.78 26.10
N ALA A 33 -5.17 19.13 26.50
CA ALA A 33 -3.96 18.84 25.74
C ALA A 33 -3.11 17.78 26.44
N TYR A 34 -2.74 16.73 25.72
CA TYR A 34 -1.92 15.63 26.18
C TYR A 34 -0.60 15.62 25.42
N ASP A 35 0.52 15.68 26.13
CA ASP A 35 1.86 15.63 25.55
C ASP A 35 2.52 14.29 25.91
N GLU A 36 2.83 13.48 24.89
CA GLU A 36 3.31 12.10 24.97
C GLU A 36 2.62 11.24 26.05
N PRO A 37 1.27 11.13 26.01
CA PRO A 37 0.52 10.33 26.97
C PRO A 37 1.00 8.86 27.00
N ASP A 38 1.44 8.35 25.85
CA ASP A 38 1.89 6.98 25.59
C ASP A 38 3.30 6.61 26.09
N ALA A 39 4.12 7.59 26.48
CA ALA A 39 5.53 7.33 26.82
C ALA A 39 5.68 6.27 27.92
N HIS A 40 6.63 5.34 27.79
CA HIS A 40 6.88 4.26 28.77
C HIS A 40 5.68 3.32 29.03
N LEU A 41 4.62 3.35 28.21
CA LEU A 41 3.53 2.37 28.25
C LEU A 41 3.81 1.23 27.27
N HIS A 42 3.43 0.01 27.67
CA HIS A 42 3.39 -1.11 26.74
C HIS A 42 2.23 -0.95 25.74
N TYR A 43 2.35 -1.61 24.59
CA TYR A 43 1.41 -1.52 23.47
C TYR A 43 -0.08 -1.58 23.88
N HIS A 44 -0.44 -2.49 24.79
CA HIS A 44 -1.83 -2.61 25.24
C HIS A 44 -2.34 -1.36 25.98
N ALA A 45 -1.54 -0.81 26.90
CA ALA A 45 -1.90 0.36 27.67
C ALA A 45 -1.95 1.63 26.81
N GLN A 46 -1.10 1.74 25.79
CA GLN A 46 -1.19 2.83 24.81
C GLN A 46 -2.54 2.83 24.07
N ARG A 47 -3.06 1.63 23.76
CA ARG A 47 -4.37 1.48 23.11
C ARG A 47 -5.51 1.87 24.01
N GLU A 48 -5.54 1.35 25.24
CA GLU A 48 -6.57 1.69 26.23
C GLU A 48 -6.60 3.19 26.49
N MET A 49 -5.43 3.80 26.66
CA MET A 49 -5.31 5.23 26.85
C MET A 49 -5.86 6.03 25.68
N PHE A 50 -5.59 5.62 24.43
CA PHE A 50 -6.17 6.29 23.26
C PHE A 50 -7.69 6.22 23.26
N TYR A 51 -8.27 5.05 23.57
CA TYR A 51 -9.73 4.90 23.60
C TYR A 51 -10.37 5.74 24.71
N ILE A 52 -9.80 5.75 25.92
CA ILE A 52 -10.31 6.60 27.02
C ILE A 52 -10.30 8.08 26.60
N ILE A 53 -9.20 8.58 26.02
CA ILE A 53 -9.11 9.99 25.61
C ILE A 53 -10.07 10.31 24.45
N ARG A 54 -10.27 9.36 23.53
CA ARG A 54 -11.20 9.49 22.41
C ARG A 54 -12.64 9.50 22.90
N ASP A 55 -13.03 8.55 23.73
CA ASP A 55 -14.41 8.39 24.21
C ASP A 55 -14.83 9.64 25.00
N LEU A 56 -13.91 10.18 25.82
CA LEU A 56 -14.05 11.48 26.48
C LEU A 56 -14.35 12.67 25.55
N ALA A 57 -13.95 12.60 24.29
CA ALA A 57 -14.07 13.71 23.33
C ALA A 57 -15.16 13.47 22.25
N GLU A 58 -15.54 12.21 22.01
CA GLU A 58 -16.57 11.84 21.03
C GLU A 58 -17.98 11.77 21.64
N GLU A 59 -18.12 11.81 22.97
CA GLU A 59 -19.42 11.91 23.62
C GLU A 59 -20.05 13.29 23.43
N ASP A 60 -21.28 13.30 22.88
CA ASP A 60 -22.03 14.50 22.51
C ASP A 60 -22.22 15.51 23.67
N GLU A 61 -22.33 15.01 24.90
CA GLU A 61 -22.58 15.81 26.12
C GLU A 61 -21.29 16.21 26.86
N SER A 62 -20.12 15.72 26.44
CA SER A 62 -18.87 15.91 27.17
C SER A 62 -18.32 17.34 27.09
N HIS A 63 -18.68 18.09 26.03
CA HIS A 63 -18.13 19.41 25.72
C HIS A 63 -16.58 19.48 25.73
N ILE A 64 -15.89 18.35 25.54
CA ILE A 64 -14.42 18.23 25.62
C ILE A 64 -13.81 18.10 24.23
N GLN A 65 -12.80 18.93 23.95
CA GLN A 65 -11.91 18.76 22.81
C GLN A 65 -10.54 18.27 23.29
N SER A 66 -10.16 17.06 22.87
CA SER A 66 -8.85 16.48 23.17
C SER A 66 -7.84 16.77 22.05
N ILE A 67 -6.64 17.26 22.42
CA ILE A 67 -5.48 17.44 21.53
C ILE A 67 -4.36 16.54 22.05
N ILE A 68 -3.85 15.65 21.20
CA ILE A 68 -2.81 14.69 21.57
C ILE A 68 -1.56 14.95 20.74
N CYS A 69 -0.41 15.15 21.39
CA CYS A 69 0.90 15.10 20.78
C CYS A 69 1.53 13.73 21.10
N THR A 70 1.93 12.98 20.06
CA THR A 70 2.48 11.63 20.23
C THR A 70 3.36 11.23 19.06
N HIS A 71 4.36 10.39 19.36
CA HIS A 71 5.14 9.66 18.37
C HIS A 71 4.73 8.18 18.26
N ALA A 72 3.78 7.70 19.08
CA ALA A 72 3.34 6.31 19.05
C ALA A 72 2.49 6.02 17.81
N LEU A 73 3.05 5.21 16.91
CA LEU A 73 2.32 4.67 15.76
C LEU A 73 1.03 3.95 16.17
N THR A 74 1.00 3.37 17.39
CA THR A 74 -0.16 2.67 17.95
C THR A 74 -1.37 3.59 18.13
N MET A 75 -1.16 4.85 18.51
CA MET A 75 -2.19 5.87 18.62
C MET A 75 -2.51 6.48 17.25
N ILE A 76 -1.48 6.79 16.46
CA ILE A 76 -1.63 7.38 15.11
C ILE A 76 -2.47 6.49 14.20
N ASP A 77 -2.22 5.17 14.18
CA ASP A 77 -2.96 4.21 13.36
C ASP A 77 -4.42 3.99 13.80
N ARG A 78 -4.80 4.48 14.99
CA ARG A 78 -6.17 4.37 15.53
C ARG A 78 -6.95 5.68 15.48
N ALA A 79 -6.25 6.80 15.35
CA ALA A 79 -6.89 8.09 15.19
C ALA A 79 -7.63 8.17 13.84
N PRO A 80 -8.79 8.84 13.78
CA PRO A 80 -9.40 9.19 12.50
C PRO A 80 -8.40 9.98 11.66
N ALA A 81 -8.17 9.56 10.42
CA ALA A 81 -7.10 10.12 9.56
C ALA A 81 -7.25 11.64 9.34
N LYS A 82 -8.50 12.12 9.26
CA LYS A 82 -8.86 13.55 9.16
C LYS A 82 -8.45 14.40 10.36
N CYS A 83 -8.22 13.78 11.53
CA CYS A 83 -7.87 14.47 12.76
C CYS A 83 -6.34 14.54 12.99
N ILE A 84 -5.54 13.97 12.08
CA ILE A 84 -4.10 13.86 12.25
C ILE A 84 -3.40 15.06 11.60
N ASN A 85 -2.60 15.76 12.42
CA ASN A 85 -1.72 16.83 11.99
C ASN A 85 -0.26 16.38 12.16
N HIS A 86 0.42 16.08 11.07
CA HIS A 86 1.82 15.67 11.06
C HIS A 86 2.74 16.88 11.01
N VAL A 87 3.41 17.17 12.12
CA VAL A 87 4.32 18.30 12.24
C VAL A 87 5.74 17.86 11.89
N VAL A 88 6.32 18.45 10.84
CA VAL A 88 7.67 18.15 10.37
C VAL A 88 8.54 19.40 10.51
N LYS A 89 9.72 19.23 11.10
CA LYS A 89 10.72 20.30 11.16
C LYS A 89 11.58 20.29 9.88
N ALA A 90 11.55 21.38 9.14
CA ALA A 90 12.38 21.62 7.98
C ALA A 90 13.22 22.90 8.20
N ASN A 91 14.51 22.74 8.45
CA ASN A 91 15.42 23.82 8.86
C ASN A 91 14.92 24.53 10.14
N ASP A 92 14.76 25.85 10.08
CA ASP A 92 14.26 26.69 11.18
C ASP A 92 12.73 26.90 11.14
N LYS A 93 12.00 26.11 10.35
CA LYS A 93 10.54 26.19 10.25
C LYS A 93 9.91 24.83 10.52
N SER A 94 8.71 24.85 11.09
CA SER A 94 7.84 23.68 11.19
C SER A 94 6.74 23.78 10.14
N THR A 95 6.55 22.72 9.38
CA THR A 95 5.43 22.56 8.45
C THR A 95 4.43 21.57 9.05
N VAL A 96 3.15 21.86 8.87
CA VAL A 96 2.07 20.94 9.29
C VAL A 96 1.48 20.32 8.03
N HIS A 97 1.50 19.00 7.98
CA HIS A 97 0.88 18.22 6.92
C HIS A 97 -0.38 17.56 7.48
N PHE A 98 -1.49 17.72 6.78
CA PHE A 98 -2.76 17.09 7.08
C PHE A 98 -3.37 16.56 5.77
N LEU A 99 -4.36 15.68 5.88
CA LEU A 99 -5.02 15.09 4.73
C LEU A 99 -6.22 15.95 4.32
N SER A 100 -6.23 16.38 3.06
CA SER A 100 -7.38 17.08 2.46
C SER A 100 -8.36 16.08 1.87
N THR A 101 -9.65 16.39 2.03
CA THR A 101 -10.74 15.75 1.29
C THR A 101 -11.10 16.51 0.03
N ASP A 102 -10.67 17.76 -0.14
CA ASP A 102 -11.11 18.67 -1.22
C ASP A 102 -12.63 18.70 -1.44
N GLU A 103 -13.40 18.53 -0.35
CA GLU A 103 -14.86 18.39 -0.37
C GLU A 103 -15.39 17.20 -1.19
N ASP A 104 -14.52 16.26 -1.60
CA ASP A 104 -14.89 15.01 -2.27
C ASP A 104 -15.37 13.98 -1.22
N THR A 105 -16.63 13.59 -1.33
CA THR A 105 -17.27 12.59 -0.45
C THR A 105 -16.57 11.24 -0.54
N ASP A 106 -16.08 10.84 -1.71
CA ASP A 106 -15.40 9.55 -1.90
C ASP A 106 -14.07 9.53 -1.14
N ILE A 107 -13.36 10.67 -1.08
CA ILE A 107 -12.11 10.79 -0.30
C ILE A 107 -12.42 10.79 1.19
N SER A 108 -13.49 11.47 1.61
CA SER A 108 -13.96 11.47 2.99
C SER A 108 -14.32 10.05 3.46
N ASP A 109 -15.09 9.31 2.67
CA ASP A 109 -15.48 7.94 2.98
C ASP A 109 -14.25 7.02 3.05
N PHE A 110 -13.33 7.16 2.10
CA PHE A 110 -12.06 6.44 2.13
C PHE A 110 -11.21 6.75 3.37
N LEU A 111 -11.16 8.01 3.81
CA LEU A 111 -10.43 8.40 5.04
C LEU A 111 -11.08 7.84 6.31
N ASN A 112 -12.41 7.69 6.34
CA ASN A 112 -13.10 7.07 7.46
C ASN A 112 -12.84 5.56 7.51
N GLU A 113 -12.77 4.91 6.35
CA GLU A 113 -12.53 3.46 6.23
C GLU A 113 -11.05 3.08 6.20
N ILE A 114 -10.13 4.06 6.18
CA ILE A 114 -8.70 3.81 5.98
C ILE A 114 -8.07 2.91 7.04
N SER A 115 -8.66 2.87 8.23
CA SER A 115 -8.24 2.00 9.33
C SER A 115 -8.62 0.53 9.11
N GLU A 116 -9.57 0.26 8.20
CA GLU A 116 -10.11 -1.06 7.87
C GLU A 116 -9.66 -1.56 6.49
N VAL A 117 -9.23 -0.67 5.59
CA VAL A 117 -8.76 -1.02 4.24
C VAL A 117 -7.38 -1.69 4.31
N SER A 118 -7.33 -2.94 3.81
CA SER A 118 -6.09 -3.70 3.67
C SER A 118 -5.05 -2.95 2.83
N GLY A 119 -3.98 -2.49 3.49
CA GLY A 119 -2.83 -1.87 2.83
C GLY A 119 -2.63 -0.37 3.10
N PHE A 120 -3.59 0.31 3.72
CA PHE A 120 -3.38 1.67 4.22
C PHE A 120 -3.40 1.69 5.75
N LYS A 121 -2.42 2.36 6.34
CA LYS A 121 -2.44 2.79 7.74
C LYS A 121 -2.09 4.26 7.77
N ASN A 122 -2.54 4.96 8.79
CA ASN A 122 -2.19 6.37 8.95
C ASN A 122 -0.67 6.54 9.01
N SER A 123 0.02 5.70 9.76
CA SER A 123 1.49 5.69 9.78
C SER A 123 2.10 5.55 8.39
N ASN A 124 1.56 4.65 7.57
CA ASN A 124 2.03 4.49 6.20
C ASN A 124 1.81 5.78 5.38
N ILE A 125 0.65 6.39 5.48
CA ILE A 125 0.31 7.62 4.74
C ILE A 125 1.19 8.80 5.14
N PHE A 126 1.47 8.97 6.42
CA PHE A 126 2.20 10.14 6.92
C PHE A 126 3.71 9.99 6.84
N TYR A 127 4.26 8.78 7.04
CA TYR A 127 5.71 8.57 7.17
C TYR A 127 6.37 7.91 5.96
N GLU A 128 5.63 7.19 5.12
CA GLU A 128 6.24 6.46 4.01
C GLU A 128 6.54 7.38 2.84
N LYS A 129 7.57 7.00 2.07
CA LYS A 129 8.14 7.85 1.05
C LYS A 129 7.44 7.69 -0.29
N CYS A 130 7.02 6.48 -0.63
CA CYS A 130 6.50 6.14 -1.94
C CYS A 130 5.34 5.13 -1.87
N PHE A 131 4.31 5.34 -2.68
CA PHE A 131 3.21 4.41 -2.89
C PHE A 131 3.33 3.79 -4.28
N LEU A 132 3.56 2.47 -4.33
CA LEU A 132 3.62 1.71 -5.58
C LEU A 132 2.32 0.94 -5.75
N LEU A 133 1.56 1.26 -6.78
CA LEU A 133 0.30 0.61 -7.07
C LEU A 133 0.46 -0.34 -8.25
N VAL A 134 -0.01 -1.57 -8.06
CA VAL A 134 0.03 -2.65 -9.06
C VAL A 134 -1.36 -3.17 -9.37
N GLU A 135 -1.54 -3.71 -10.55
CA GLU A 135 -2.84 -4.23 -10.97
C GLU A 135 -3.25 -5.50 -10.23
N GLY A 136 -2.37 -6.51 -10.11
CA GLY A 136 -2.73 -7.83 -9.60
C GLY A 136 -1.72 -8.44 -8.63
N GLU A 137 -2.06 -9.67 -8.20
CA GLU A 137 -1.24 -10.45 -7.27
C GLU A 137 0.09 -10.93 -7.88
N GLY A 138 0.16 -11.02 -9.21
CA GLY A 138 1.36 -11.44 -9.93
C GLY A 138 2.52 -10.46 -9.70
N GLU A 139 2.27 -9.18 -9.97
CA GLU A 139 3.22 -8.08 -9.72
C GLU A 139 3.44 -7.88 -8.22
N GLN A 140 2.38 -8.00 -7.42
CA GLN A 140 2.46 -7.86 -5.96
C GLN A 140 3.47 -8.85 -5.35
N ASN A 141 3.53 -10.07 -5.89
CA ASN A 141 4.47 -11.10 -5.45
C ASN A 141 5.86 -10.96 -6.10
N ALA A 142 5.92 -10.53 -7.37
CA ALA A 142 7.15 -10.48 -8.15
C ALA A 142 8.03 -9.26 -7.84
N LEU A 143 7.44 -8.06 -7.80
CA LEU A 143 8.17 -6.80 -7.66
C LEU A 143 9.00 -6.69 -6.38
N PRO A 144 8.52 -7.10 -5.18
CA PRO A 144 9.33 -7.05 -3.97
C PRO A 144 10.62 -7.87 -4.09
N ILE A 145 10.56 -9.03 -4.75
CA ILE A 145 11.71 -9.93 -4.94
C ILE A 145 12.68 -9.31 -5.95
N MET A 146 12.16 -8.83 -7.07
CA MET A 146 12.96 -8.17 -8.11
C MET A 146 13.66 -6.93 -7.58
N TYR A 147 12.95 -6.10 -6.81
CA TYR A 147 13.49 -4.90 -6.18
C TYR A 147 14.63 -5.26 -5.22
N LYS A 148 14.41 -6.25 -4.34
CA LYS A 148 15.44 -6.71 -3.39
C LYS A 148 16.68 -7.24 -4.09
N LYS A 149 16.55 -8.00 -5.19
CA LYS A 149 17.69 -8.46 -5.98
C LYS A 149 18.47 -7.31 -6.63
N CYS A 150 17.76 -6.28 -7.11
CA CYS A 150 18.39 -5.15 -7.78
C CYS A 150 19.06 -4.17 -6.81
N LYS A 151 18.38 -3.83 -5.72
CA LYS A 151 18.74 -2.77 -4.76
C LYS A 151 19.41 -3.29 -3.48
N GLY A 152 19.29 -4.58 -3.18
CA GLY A 152 19.80 -5.19 -1.95
C GLY A 152 18.95 -4.93 -0.70
N ARG A 153 17.89 -4.12 -0.81
CA ARG A 153 16.93 -3.77 0.24
C ARG A 153 15.52 -4.09 -0.22
N SER A 154 14.64 -4.46 0.70
CA SER A 154 13.23 -4.68 0.40
C SER A 154 12.47 -3.36 0.23
N LEU A 155 11.30 -3.41 -0.40
CA LEU A 155 10.42 -2.23 -0.56
C LEU A 155 10.13 -1.56 0.79
N HIS A 156 9.81 -2.35 1.82
CA HIS A 156 9.54 -1.85 3.16
C HIS A 156 10.76 -1.17 3.81
N GLU A 157 11.97 -1.71 3.61
CA GLU A 157 13.21 -1.10 4.14
C GLU A 157 13.52 0.27 3.51
N ASP A 158 12.98 0.54 2.32
CA ASP A 158 13.11 1.83 1.62
C ASP A 158 11.87 2.72 1.76
N GLY A 159 10.91 2.32 2.58
CA GLY A 159 9.69 3.08 2.87
C GLY A 159 8.73 3.15 1.69
N ILE A 160 8.61 2.04 0.95
CA ILE A 160 7.74 1.90 -0.22
C ILE A 160 6.56 1.00 0.14
N VAL A 161 5.36 1.54 0.05
CA VAL A 161 4.11 0.82 0.29
C VAL A 161 3.58 0.27 -1.02
N LEU A 162 3.45 -1.06 -1.11
CA LEU A 162 2.94 -1.76 -2.29
C LEU A 162 1.43 -2.03 -2.13
N ILE A 163 0.64 -1.58 -3.09
CA ILE A 163 -0.83 -1.65 -3.06
C ILE A 163 -1.33 -2.38 -4.30
N ASN A 164 -2.15 -3.40 -4.10
CA ASN A 164 -2.80 -4.14 -5.18
C ASN A 164 -4.23 -3.60 -5.44
N LEU A 165 -4.48 -3.17 -6.67
CA LEU A 165 -5.73 -2.53 -7.08
C LEU A 165 -6.88 -3.53 -7.30
N GLN A 166 -6.60 -4.80 -7.60
CA GLN A 166 -7.63 -5.83 -7.77
C GLN A 166 -8.23 -6.28 -6.44
N THR A 167 -7.42 -6.40 -5.38
CA THR A 167 -7.90 -6.80 -4.05
C THR A 167 -8.57 -5.65 -3.31
N ASN A 168 -8.29 -4.40 -3.70
CA ASN A 168 -8.88 -3.22 -3.07
C ASN A 168 -10.19 -2.83 -3.75
N GLY A 169 -11.32 -3.14 -3.09
CA GLY A 169 -12.67 -2.81 -3.57
C GLY A 169 -12.91 -1.31 -3.83
N GLN A 170 -12.13 -0.44 -3.17
CA GLN A 170 -12.19 1.02 -3.27
C GLN A 170 -10.96 1.64 -3.95
N TRP A 171 -10.33 0.92 -4.87
CA TRP A 171 -9.13 1.38 -5.59
C TRP A 171 -9.30 2.79 -6.22
N SER A 172 -10.50 3.15 -6.66
CA SER A 172 -10.80 4.47 -7.23
C SER A 172 -10.66 5.58 -6.19
N ASN A 173 -11.17 5.35 -4.98
CA ASN A 173 -11.15 6.34 -3.90
C ASN A 173 -9.73 6.46 -3.35
N ALA A 174 -9.01 5.34 -3.24
CA ALA A 174 -7.59 5.34 -2.89
C ALA A 174 -6.74 6.14 -3.90
N LEU A 175 -6.99 5.98 -5.20
CA LEU A 175 -6.31 6.75 -6.24
C LEU A 175 -6.65 8.24 -6.21
N LYS A 176 -7.92 8.60 -6.00
CA LYS A 176 -8.33 10.01 -5.80
C LYS A 176 -7.62 10.61 -4.60
N PHE A 177 -7.64 9.92 -3.46
CA PHE A 177 -6.97 10.34 -2.23
C PHE A 177 -5.47 10.56 -2.45
N LEU A 178 -4.79 9.60 -3.11
CA LEU A 178 -3.37 9.71 -3.42
C LEU A 178 -3.07 10.83 -4.42
N ASN A 179 -3.94 11.08 -5.40
CA ASN A 179 -3.77 12.20 -6.33
C ASN A 179 -3.85 13.56 -5.62
N VAL A 180 -4.74 13.70 -4.64
CA VAL A 180 -4.89 14.95 -3.86
C VAL A 180 -3.73 15.13 -2.88
N ASN A 181 -3.38 14.07 -2.14
CA ASN A 181 -2.51 14.21 -0.96
C ASN A 181 -1.05 13.77 -1.19
N LYS A 182 -0.79 12.89 -2.17
CA LYS A 182 0.48 12.16 -2.32
C LYS A 182 0.91 11.97 -3.79
N LYS A 183 0.47 12.85 -4.68
CA LYS A 183 0.69 12.72 -6.13
C LYS A 183 2.15 12.44 -6.48
N ASP A 184 3.07 13.28 -6.01
CA ASP A 184 4.49 13.17 -6.36
C ASP A 184 5.17 11.89 -5.82
N CYS A 185 4.61 11.33 -4.75
CA CYS A 185 5.08 10.10 -4.11
C CYS A 185 4.38 8.84 -4.65
N THR A 186 3.46 8.96 -5.60
CA THR A 186 2.65 7.84 -6.09
C THR A 186 3.18 7.37 -7.44
N VAL A 187 3.34 6.06 -7.60
CA VAL A 187 3.83 5.42 -8.83
C VAL A 187 2.90 4.26 -9.20
N LEU A 188 2.54 4.19 -10.47
CA LEU A 188 1.65 3.16 -11.03
C LEU A 188 2.46 2.22 -11.91
N PHE A 189 2.28 0.91 -11.71
CA PHE A 189 2.83 -0.14 -12.56
C PHE A 189 1.69 -1.04 -13.03
N LEU A 190 1.32 -0.92 -14.30
CA LEU A 190 0.10 -1.48 -14.87
C LEU A 190 0.41 -2.31 -16.11
N ASP A 191 -0.47 -3.25 -16.44
CA ASP A 191 -0.37 -4.00 -17.69
C ASP A 191 -0.57 -3.08 -18.90
N SER A 192 0.13 -3.36 -20.01
CA SER A 192 -0.05 -2.58 -21.24
C SER A 192 -1.47 -2.68 -21.82
N ASP A 193 -2.20 -3.76 -21.54
CA ASP A 193 -3.58 -3.93 -22.02
C ASP A 193 -4.56 -2.90 -21.42
N THR A 194 -4.23 -2.31 -20.27
CA THR A 194 -5.04 -1.28 -19.59
C THR A 194 -5.19 0.02 -20.39
N GLN A 195 -4.36 0.21 -21.41
CA GLN A 195 -4.40 1.38 -22.27
C GLN A 195 -5.57 1.36 -23.27
N PHE A 196 -6.21 0.20 -23.47
CA PHE A 196 -7.30 0.06 -24.43
C PHE A 196 -8.68 0.19 -23.77
N LYS A 197 -9.58 0.94 -24.41
CA LYS A 197 -10.99 1.10 -23.98
C LYS A 197 -11.76 -0.21 -23.86
N THR A 198 -11.34 -1.23 -24.60
CA THR A 198 -11.94 -2.57 -24.63
C THR A 198 -11.39 -3.49 -23.54
N SER A 199 -10.43 -3.03 -22.73
CA SER A 199 -9.90 -3.82 -21.64
C SER A 199 -10.92 -3.90 -20.50
N ASN A 200 -11.01 -5.07 -19.87
CA ASN A 200 -11.77 -5.24 -18.62
C ASN A 200 -11.00 -4.71 -17.40
N SER A 201 -9.90 -3.98 -17.61
CA SER A 201 -9.09 -3.49 -16.51
C SER A 201 -9.87 -2.46 -15.71
N ARG A 202 -9.70 -2.55 -14.39
CA ARG A 202 -10.32 -1.61 -13.47
C ARG A 202 -9.73 -0.22 -13.66
N VAL A 203 -8.45 -0.11 -14.04
CA VAL A 203 -7.70 1.14 -14.12
C VAL A 203 -7.22 1.36 -15.55
N THR A 204 -7.95 2.19 -16.31
CA THR A 204 -7.55 2.59 -17.67
C THR A 204 -6.98 4.00 -17.66
N LYS A 205 -6.24 4.36 -18.71
CA LYS A 205 -5.72 5.73 -18.87
C LYS A 205 -6.82 6.80 -18.74
N GLU A 206 -7.98 6.56 -19.32
CA GLU A 206 -9.12 7.48 -19.25
C GLU A 206 -9.67 7.64 -17.83
N LYS A 207 -9.70 6.55 -17.05
CA LYS A 207 -10.10 6.62 -15.65
C LYS A 207 -9.08 7.38 -14.81
N LEU A 208 -7.78 7.19 -15.07
CA LEU A 208 -6.73 7.97 -14.41
C LEU A 208 -6.83 9.46 -14.74
N GLU A 209 -7.07 9.80 -16.00
CA GLU A 209 -7.31 11.20 -16.42
C GLU A 209 -8.59 11.76 -15.77
N ALA A 210 -9.66 10.95 -15.66
CA ALA A 210 -10.91 11.36 -14.99
C ALA A 210 -10.75 11.54 -13.46
N ILE A 211 -9.83 10.81 -12.83
CA ILE A 211 -9.45 10.99 -11.42
C ILE A 211 -8.62 12.27 -11.22
N GLY A 212 -8.09 12.87 -12.29
CA GLY A 212 -7.32 14.11 -12.25
C GLY A 212 -5.81 13.90 -12.34
N PHE A 213 -5.33 12.72 -12.75
CA PHE A 213 -3.93 12.53 -13.11
C PHE A 213 -3.66 13.15 -14.49
N ASP A 214 -2.83 14.18 -14.53
CA ASP A 214 -2.48 14.86 -15.78
C ASP A 214 -1.51 14.04 -16.65
N LYS A 215 -1.36 14.47 -17.92
CA LYS A 215 -0.49 13.79 -18.89
C LYS A 215 0.98 13.75 -18.45
N THR A 216 1.46 14.78 -17.75
CA THR A 216 2.84 14.86 -17.28
C THR A 216 3.09 13.80 -16.21
N TYR A 217 2.16 13.64 -15.27
CA TYR A 217 2.19 12.58 -14.28
C TYR A 217 2.18 11.20 -14.94
N LEU A 218 1.28 10.97 -15.90
CA LEU A 218 1.20 9.67 -16.58
C LEU A 218 2.49 9.31 -17.32
N ILE A 219 3.25 10.29 -17.82
CA ILE A 219 4.54 10.05 -18.48
C ILE A 219 5.64 9.70 -17.46
N ASN A 220 5.63 10.34 -16.29
CA ASN A 220 6.73 10.27 -15.33
C ASN A 220 6.52 9.22 -14.21
N ASN A 221 5.27 8.87 -13.92
CA ASN A 221 4.89 8.07 -12.75
C ASN A 221 4.01 6.86 -13.11
N CYS A 222 3.63 6.67 -14.37
CA CYS A 222 2.90 5.49 -14.81
C CYS A 222 3.76 4.66 -15.77
N PHE A 223 3.99 3.40 -15.40
CA PHE A 223 4.81 2.46 -16.16
C PHE A 223 3.94 1.31 -16.63
N PHE A 224 3.85 1.15 -17.94
CA PHE A 224 3.12 0.05 -18.56
C PHE A 224 4.07 -1.10 -18.89
N VAL A 225 3.70 -2.31 -18.52
CA VAL A 225 4.54 -3.50 -18.66
C VAL A 225 3.95 -4.50 -19.65
N GLY A 226 4.85 -5.16 -20.37
CA GLY A 226 4.50 -6.19 -21.33
C GLY A 226 3.95 -5.67 -22.64
N THR A 227 3.68 -6.60 -23.56
CA THR A 227 2.90 -6.31 -24.78
C THR A 227 1.41 -6.19 -24.47
N LYS A 228 0.95 -6.97 -23.50
CA LYS A 228 -0.39 -7.03 -22.95
C LYS A 228 -0.35 -7.16 -21.43
N GLU A 229 0.46 -8.07 -20.89
CA GLU A 229 0.46 -8.45 -19.47
C GLU A 229 1.88 -8.61 -18.93
N PHE A 230 2.11 -8.41 -17.62
CA PHE A 230 3.41 -8.56 -16.98
C PHE A 230 4.14 -9.88 -17.31
N GLU A 231 3.42 -11.01 -17.37
CA GLU A 231 4.00 -12.31 -17.68
C GLU A 231 4.56 -12.43 -19.11
N ASP A 232 4.10 -11.62 -20.06
CA ASP A 232 4.57 -11.74 -21.45
C ASP A 232 5.98 -11.18 -21.68
N VAL A 233 6.50 -10.41 -20.71
CA VAL A 233 7.83 -9.80 -20.75
C VAL A 233 8.95 -10.83 -20.73
N PHE A 234 8.74 -11.95 -20.04
CA PHE A 234 9.77 -12.95 -19.87
C PHE A 234 9.91 -13.81 -21.12
N SER A 235 11.14 -14.15 -21.49
CA SER A 235 11.42 -14.96 -22.68
C SER A 235 11.04 -16.44 -22.52
N ASP A 236 10.86 -17.12 -23.65
CA ASP A 236 10.56 -18.57 -23.66
C ASP A 236 11.71 -19.40 -23.08
N ILE A 237 12.95 -18.94 -23.26
CA ILE A 237 14.13 -19.54 -22.64
C ILE A 237 14.04 -19.47 -21.11
N GLN A 238 13.61 -18.34 -20.56
CA GLN A 238 13.43 -18.17 -19.11
C GLN A 238 12.31 -19.08 -18.60
N TYR A 239 11.18 -19.14 -19.30
CA TYR A 239 10.08 -20.03 -18.92
C TYR A 239 10.45 -21.51 -19.00
N LYS A 240 11.18 -21.95 -20.03
CA LYS A 240 11.71 -23.30 -20.14
C LYS A 240 12.58 -23.66 -18.95
N LYS A 241 13.58 -22.83 -18.63
CA LYS A 241 14.49 -23.06 -17.50
C LYS A 241 13.72 -23.14 -16.19
N LEU A 242 12.80 -22.20 -15.97
CA LEU A 242 11.94 -22.17 -14.78
C LEU A 242 11.12 -23.46 -14.64
N CYS A 243 10.43 -23.86 -15.71
CA CYS A 243 9.47 -24.97 -15.65
C CYS A 243 10.17 -26.33 -15.50
N ASN A 244 11.36 -26.53 -16.09
CA ASN A 244 12.14 -27.75 -15.88
C ASN A 244 12.61 -27.94 -14.43
N ILE A 245 12.72 -26.85 -13.67
CA ILE A 245 13.13 -26.87 -12.26
C ILE A 245 11.89 -26.98 -11.35
N HIS A 246 10.89 -26.11 -11.55
CA HIS A 246 9.80 -25.91 -10.59
C HIS A 246 8.44 -26.49 -11.02
N PHE A 247 8.22 -26.73 -12.31
CA PHE A 247 6.92 -27.14 -12.86
C PHE A 247 7.08 -28.33 -13.81
N ARG A 248 7.62 -29.46 -13.31
CA ARG A 248 7.89 -30.63 -14.15
C ARG A 248 6.62 -31.28 -14.68
N LYS A 249 6.65 -31.69 -15.95
CA LYS A 249 5.55 -32.43 -16.58
C LYS A 249 5.36 -33.78 -15.89
N TYR A 250 4.12 -34.26 -15.79
CA TYR A 250 3.78 -35.55 -15.21
C TYR A 250 4.39 -36.74 -15.99
N ASN A 251 4.65 -36.55 -17.28
CA ASN A 251 5.25 -37.57 -18.14
C ASN A 251 6.80 -37.58 -18.10
N ASP A 252 7.41 -36.82 -17.17
CA ASP A 252 8.86 -36.67 -16.99
C ASP A 252 9.63 -36.18 -18.23
N LEU A 253 8.93 -35.63 -19.22
CA LEU A 253 9.57 -34.95 -20.35
C LEU A 253 9.91 -33.50 -19.98
N ASP A 254 11.03 -33.02 -20.52
CA ASP A 254 11.43 -31.63 -20.39
C ASP A 254 10.50 -30.70 -21.18
N TRP A 255 10.38 -29.47 -20.69
CA TRP A 255 9.83 -28.34 -21.41
C TRP A 255 10.79 -27.89 -22.51
N THR A 256 10.22 -27.47 -23.63
CA THR A 256 10.91 -26.90 -24.79
C THR A 256 10.49 -25.45 -24.98
N GLU A 257 11.22 -24.69 -25.80
CA GLU A 257 10.89 -23.28 -26.08
C GLU A 257 9.62 -23.18 -26.93
N GLU A 258 9.40 -24.16 -27.82
CA GLU A 258 8.20 -24.28 -28.65
C GLU A 258 6.92 -24.41 -27.83
N ASP A 259 6.98 -25.08 -26.66
CA ASP A 259 5.84 -25.19 -25.74
C ASP A 259 5.29 -23.81 -25.33
N PHE A 260 6.17 -22.82 -25.17
CA PHE A 260 5.81 -21.45 -24.77
C PHE A 260 5.57 -20.53 -25.96
N LEU A 261 6.32 -20.68 -27.05
CA LEU A 261 6.12 -19.92 -28.29
C LEU A 261 4.70 -20.11 -28.82
N ASN A 262 4.21 -21.35 -28.86
CA ASN A 262 2.90 -21.71 -29.38
C ASN A 262 1.73 -21.07 -28.62
N ILE A 263 1.92 -20.73 -27.34
CA ILE A 263 0.87 -20.11 -26.52
C ILE A 263 0.89 -18.57 -26.56
N ARG A 264 1.90 -17.95 -27.17
CA ARG A 264 1.99 -16.48 -27.31
C ARG A 264 1.19 -15.91 -28.46
N GLU A 265 0.95 -16.69 -29.51
CA GLU A 265 0.39 -16.19 -30.77
C GLU A 265 -1.07 -15.71 -30.68
N ASP A 266 -1.82 -16.13 -29.64
CA ASP A 266 -3.24 -15.83 -29.55
C ASP A 266 -3.71 -15.61 -28.10
N GLY A 267 -4.55 -14.60 -27.86
CA GLY A 267 -5.16 -14.33 -26.55
C GLY A 267 -4.23 -13.71 -25.48
N LYS A 268 -4.60 -13.95 -24.21
CA LYS A 268 -3.83 -13.59 -22.99
C LYS A 268 -2.85 -14.72 -22.66
N PHE A 269 -1.56 -14.41 -22.69
CA PHE A 269 -0.49 -15.38 -22.48
C PHE A 269 -0.55 -15.99 -21.07
N SER A 270 -0.81 -15.18 -20.06
CA SER A 270 -0.85 -15.61 -18.65
C SER A 270 -1.88 -16.72 -18.38
N GLU A 271 -3.07 -16.66 -19.00
CA GLU A 271 -4.12 -17.67 -18.83
C GLU A 271 -3.78 -18.97 -19.56
N LYS A 272 -3.25 -18.87 -20.79
CA LYS A 272 -2.80 -20.05 -21.54
C LYS A 272 -1.65 -20.75 -20.82
N LEU A 273 -0.69 -19.98 -20.29
CA LEU A 273 0.43 -20.50 -19.49
C LEU A 273 -0.06 -21.26 -18.25
N LYS A 274 -0.97 -20.66 -17.48
CA LYS A 274 -1.60 -21.29 -16.32
C LYS A 274 -2.28 -22.61 -16.69
N ILE A 275 -3.08 -22.63 -17.77
CA ILE A 275 -3.78 -23.84 -18.24
C ILE A 275 -2.77 -24.91 -18.67
N LEU A 276 -1.75 -24.53 -19.43
CA LEU A 276 -0.71 -25.43 -19.93
C LEU A 276 0.04 -26.10 -18.78
N LEU A 277 0.51 -25.31 -17.81
CA LEU A 277 1.23 -25.80 -16.65
C LEU A 277 0.33 -26.68 -15.77
N SER A 278 -0.91 -26.24 -15.51
CA SER A 278 -1.81 -27.00 -14.65
C SER A 278 -2.17 -28.37 -15.24
N LYS A 279 -2.41 -28.44 -16.56
CA LYS A 279 -2.68 -29.69 -17.27
C LYS A 279 -1.46 -30.60 -17.28
N SER A 280 -0.29 -30.05 -17.60
CA SER A 280 0.93 -30.84 -17.80
C SER A 280 1.50 -31.36 -16.48
N CYS A 281 1.38 -30.60 -15.39
CA CYS A 281 1.84 -30.98 -14.06
C CYS A 281 0.79 -31.77 -13.25
N LYS A 282 -0.45 -31.87 -13.75
CA LYS A 282 -1.62 -32.40 -13.00
C LYS A 282 -1.80 -31.77 -11.61
N LYS A 283 -1.51 -30.48 -11.49
CA LYS A 283 -1.63 -29.69 -10.26
C LYS A 283 -2.32 -28.37 -10.59
N SER A 284 -3.15 -27.85 -9.68
CA SER A 284 -3.66 -26.48 -9.82
C SER A 284 -2.51 -25.50 -9.58
N ILE A 285 -2.13 -24.76 -10.62
CA ILE A 285 -1.09 -23.73 -10.57
C ILE A 285 -1.74 -22.39 -10.88
N GLY A 286 -1.52 -21.40 -10.02
CA GLY A 286 -2.05 -20.04 -10.21
C GLY A 286 -1.06 -19.11 -10.92
N LYS A 287 -1.57 -18.05 -11.56
CA LYS A 287 -0.72 -16.98 -12.10
C LYS A 287 0.22 -16.37 -11.05
N PRO A 288 -0.25 -16.06 -9.82
CA PRO A 288 0.62 -15.47 -8.80
C PRO A 288 1.77 -16.38 -8.39
N GLU A 289 1.57 -17.70 -8.39
CA GLU A 289 2.62 -18.69 -8.11
C GLU A 289 3.70 -18.67 -9.22
N ILE A 290 3.29 -18.56 -10.48
CA ILE A 290 4.21 -18.49 -11.63
C ILE A 290 5.06 -17.22 -11.54
N SER A 291 4.42 -16.06 -11.32
CA SER A 291 5.08 -14.75 -11.22
C SER A 291 6.02 -14.66 -10.00
N LEU A 292 5.66 -15.31 -8.89
CA LEU A 292 6.55 -15.51 -7.74
C LEU A 292 7.77 -16.36 -8.10
N LYS A 293 7.56 -17.50 -8.78
CA LYS A 293 8.66 -18.43 -9.09
C LYS A 293 9.63 -17.85 -10.13
N ILE A 294 9.12 -17.14 -11.14
CA ILE A 294 9.98 -16.51 -12.14
C ILE A 294 10.84 -15.40 -11.53
N SER A 295 10.27 -14.55 -10.66
CA SER A 295 11.05 -13.51 -9.97
C SER A 295 12.11 -14.09 -9.01
N GLN A 296 11.84 -15.23 -8.38
CA GLN A 296 12.84 -15.98 -7.59
C GLN A 296 13.96 -16.57 -8.46
N PHE A 297 13.65 -16.96 -9.69
CA PHE A 297 14.61 -17.57 -10.61
C PHE A 297 15.51 -16.54 -11.31
N LEU A 298 14.96 -15.39 -11.72
CA LEU A 298 15.68 -14.40 -12.53
C LEU A 298 16.88 -13.80 -11.82
N GLU A 299 17.99 -13.65 -12.52
CA GLU A 299 19.16 -12.93 -12.00
C GLU A 299 18.99 -11.42 -12.11
N LYS A 300 19.81 -10.67 -11.35
CA LYS A 300 19.76 -9.20 -11.33
C LYS A 300 19.89 -8.62 -12.73
N GLU A 301 20.80 -9.16 -13.54
CA GLU A 301 21.10 -8.73 -14.91
C GLU A 301 19.90 -8.91 -15.83
N GLU A 302 19.13 -9.99 -15.64
CA GLU A 302 17.92 -10.23 -16.43
C GLU A 302 16.78 -9.28 -16.03
N ILE A 303 16.67 -8.94 -14.75
CA ILE A 303 15.63 -8.03 -14.25
C ILE A 303 15.86 -6.60 -14.77
N ILE A 304 17.10 -6.09 -14.74
CA ILE A 304 17.41 -4.74 -15.24
C ILE A 304 17.31 -4.62 -16.76
N CYS A 305 17.29 -5.72 -17.51
CA CYS A 305 16.99 -5.72 -18.93
C CYS A 305 15.49 -5.51 -19.23
N ILE A 306 14.62 -5.67 -18.24
CA ILE A 306 13.19 -5.39 -18.36
C ILE A 306 13.00 -3.87 -18.23
N GLU A 307 12.94 -3.18 -19.38
CA GLU A 307 12.93 -1.72 -19.44
C GLU A 307 11.85 -1.04 -18.56
N PRO A 308 10.58 -1.50 -18.52
CA PRO A 308 9.58 -0.91 -17.62
C PRO A 308 9.93 -1.06 -16.14
N VAL A 309 10.46 -2.22 -15.73
CA VAL A 309 10.85 -2.49 -14.34
C VAL A 309 12.08 -1.67 -13.95
N LYS A 310 13.05 -1.53 -14.86
CA LYS A 310 14.22 -0.69 -14.64
C LYS A 310 13.81 0.77 -14.42
N LYS A 311 13.00 1.34 -15.33
CA LYS A 311 12.52 2.72 -15.21
C LYS A 311 11.69 2.93 -13.94
N LEU A 312 10.84 1.96 -13.59
CA LEU A 312 10.10 1.97 -12.33
C LEU A 312 11.05 2.13 -11.13
N PHE A 313 12.08 1.28 -11.05
CA PHE A 313 13.02 1.31 -9.92
C PHE A 313 13.88 2.57 -9.90
N GLU A 314 14.22 3.15 -11.05
CA GLU A 314 14.89 4.45 -11.14
C GLU A 314 13.99 5.57 -10.64
N ARG A 315 12.71 5.59 -11.04
CA ARG A 315 11.75 6.59 -10.58
C ARG A 315 11.51 6.53 -9.09
N ILE A 316 11.29 5.32 -8.55
CA ILE A 316 11.15 5.08 -7.11
C ILE A 316 12.41 5.59 -6.38
N ASN A 317 13.60 5.29 -6.89
CA ASN A 317 14.85 5.77 -6.30
C ASN A 317 14.92 7.30 -6.23
N GLY A 318 14.42 7.99 -7.26
CA GLY A 318 14.34 9.46 -7.29
C GLY A 318 13.31 10.06 -6.34
N ILE A 319 12.34 9.28 -5.85
CA ILE A 319 11.34 9.72 -4.85
C ILE A 319 11.87 9.51 -3.43
N ILE A 320 12.58 8.40 -3.19
CA ILE A 320 13.02 8.02 -1.83
C ILE A 320 14.33 8.69 -1.37
N THR A 321 15.10 9.26 -2.32
CA THR A 321 16.40 9.92 -2.09
C THR A 321 16.21 11.41 -1.86
#